data_AF-A0A1Q3N5J7-F1
#
_entry.id   AF-A0A1Q3N5J7-F1
#
_cell.length_a   1.000
_cell.length_b   1.000
_cell.length_c   1.000
_cell.angle_alpha   90.00
_cell.angle_beta   90.00
_cell.angle_gamma   90.00
#
_symmetry.space_group_name_H-M   'P 1'
#
loop_
_entity.id
_entity.type
_entity.pdbx_description
1 polymer ?
#
loop_
_entity_poly.entity_id
_entity_poly.type
_entity_poly.pdbx_seq_one_letter_code
_entity_poly.pdbx_strand_id
1 'polypeptide(L)'
;MFYPKTTLLMSMLSLSSFSVFADNVPNAGLLLQQQTIQQYQPQAEVNIEQPAQMQIAQADVQQQVKVEQIVITGNQSISTADLHALVADAETKMLTLADLQQLTKRITAYYQQQGYPYSRAYLPVQSLKNGVVKIAILEAKYDRIIINNQTKTSPQLIQAILQPLQPGNIIDSATLQQQLKLLNRLDGIQTRNIISAGRYAGTSDLTIDIQPTSSLTGYVGLDNYGNEYTHEVRLNAGVAVNNALGLGDRLTVDGMTSGNLNFGRLGYEATINGIGTRLGASYSDLAYELGKEYKALDATGTAQQISVWLNQPVLLNNRSEVILGLQYDHKRLKDDINVAEIYRDRNIDVGRIRLDASQYDDFAGGGL
;
A
#
# COMPACT_ATOMS: atom_id res chain seq x y z
N MET A 1 35.46 -20.93 14.45
CA MET A 1 35.42 -20.37 13.09
C MET A 1 34.53 -19.13 13.17
N PHE A 2 35.14 -17.95 13.20
CA PHE A 2 34.46 -16.68 13.49
C PHE A 2 33.87 -16.10 12.21
N TYR A 3 32.56 -15.86 12.17
CA TYR A 3 31.92 -15.06 11.13
C TYR A 3 31.91 -13.58 11.57
N PRO A 4 32.34 -12.63 10.72
CA PRO A 4 32.23 -11.22 11.05
C PRO A 4 30.79 -10.74 10.86
N LYS A 5 30.23 -10.09 11.88
CA LYS A 5 28.99 -9.34 11.77
C LYS A 5 29.33 -7.98 11.15
N THR A 6 28.80 -7.70 9.97
CA THR A 6 28.82 -6.38 9.33
C THR A 6 27.88 -5.46 10.10
N THR A 7 28.43 -4.56 10.91
CA THR A 7 27.69 -3.51 11.61
C THR A 7 27.45 -2.36 10.64
N LEU A 8 26.19 -2.13 10.28
CA LEU A 8 25.78 -0.95 9.51
C LEU A 8 25.79 0.25 10.47
N LEU A 9 26.77 1.15 10.32
CA LEU A 9 26.86 2.36 11.13
C LEU A 9 25.87 3.39 10.56
N MET A 10 24.71 3.53 11.20
CA MET A 10 23.75 4.59 10.88
C MET A 10 24.27 5.89 11.50
N SER A 11 24.94 6.71 10.70
CA SER A 11 25.42 8.03 11.13
C SER A 11 24.23 8.97 11.31
N MET A 12 23.78 9.12 12.55
CA MET A 12 22.82 10.14 12.96
C MET A 12 23.51 11.50 12.91
N LEU A 13 23.23 12.28 11.86
CA LEU A 13 23.66 13.68 11.78
C LEU A 13 22.74 14.48 12.71
N SER A 14 23.14 14.68 13.97
CA SER A 14 22.44 15.55 14.90
C SER A 14 22.71 17.00 14.53
N LEU A 15 21.84 17.62 13.72
CA LEU A 15 21.78 19.07 13.64
C LEU A 15 21.23 19.60 14.97
N SER A 16 22.10 20.15 15.79
CA SER A 16 21.71 20.91 16.98
C SER A 16 21.08 22.23 16.54
N SER A 17 19.75 22.27 16.50
CA SER A 17 18.98 23.50 16.30
C SER A 17 19.01 24.33 17.58
N PHE A 18 19.59 25.53 17.53
CA PHE A 18 19.37 26.53 18.57
C PHE A 18 17.95 27.07 18.42
N SER A 19 17.08 26.82 19.39
CA SER A 19 15.75 27.46 19.45
C SER A 19 15.89 28.87 20.01
N VAL A 20 15.82 29.88 19.14
CA VAL A 20 15.53 31.25 19.55
C VAL A 20 14.00 31.37 19.68
N PHE A 21 13.49 31.50 20.90
CA PHE A 21 12.09 31.85 21.13
C PHE A 21 11.92 33.35 20.91
N ALA A 22 11.76 33.74 19.65
CA ALA A 22 11.03 34.96 19.34
C ALA A 22 9.54 34.59 19.35
N ASP A 23 8.73 35.30 20.14
CA ASP A 23 7.27 35.28 19.96
C ASP A 23 6.97 35.82 18.56
N ASN A 24 6.91 34.90 17.60
CA ASN A 24 6.66 35.24 16.22
C ASN A 24 5.16 35.44 16.09
N VAL A 25 4.76 36.70 15.91
CA VAL A 25 3.39 37.06 15.50
C VAL A 25 2.94 36.10 14.39
N PRO A 26 1.81 35.39 14.56
CA PRO A 26 1.30 34.49 13.54
C PRO A 26 1.21 35.20 12.20
N ASN A 27 1.66 34.54 11.14
CA ASN A 27 1.63 35.09 9.78
C ASN A 27 0.95 34.12 8.82
N ALA A 28 0.59 34.62 7.65
CA ALA A 28 -0.07 33.91 6.56
C ALA A 28 0.60 32.56 6.24
N GLY A 29 1.94 32.52 6.24
CA GLY A 29 2.71 31.31 5.94
C GLY A 29 2.54 30.22 7.00
N LEU A 30 2.66 30.60 8.28
CA LEU A 30 2.49 29.69 9.41
C LEU A 30 1.06 29.15 9.48
N LEU A 31 0.07 30.04 9.35
CA LEU A 31 -1.35 29.69 9.42
C LEU A 31 -1.75 28.77 8.26
N LEU A 32 -1.25 29.01 7.05
CA LEU A 32 -1.48 28.14 5.90
C LEU A 32 -0.85 26.75 6.06
N GLN A 33 0.36 26.65 6.63
CA GLN A 33 1.03 25.36 6.83
C GLN A 33 0.24 24.46 7.79
N GLN A 34 -0.38 25.03 8.83
CA GLN A 34 -1.18 24.28 9.79
C GLN A 34 -2.44 23.64 9.16
N GLN A 35 -2.97 24.20 8.07
CA GLN A 35 -4.17 23.66 7.40
C GLN A 35 -3.88 22.57 6.37
N THR A 36 -2.64 22.42 5.91
CA THR A 36 -2.31 21.59 4.74
C THR A 36 -1.71 20.22 5.04
N ILE A 37 -1.67 19.81 6.32
CA ILE A 37 -1.09 18.51 6.71
C ILE A 37 -2.07 17.38 6.36
N GLN A 38 -1.86 16.74 5.21
CA GLN A 38 -2.46 15.45 4.89
C GLN A 38 -1.57 14.33 5.46
N GLN A 39 -2.08 13.57 6.42
CA GLN A 39 -1.38 12.40 6.94
C GLN A 39 -1.55 11.24 5.97
N TYR A 40 -0.43 10.61 5.59
CA TYR A 40 -0.45 9.36 4.85
C TYR A 40 -1.08 8.26 5.73
N GLN A 41 -2.07 7.56 5.20
CA GLN A 41 -2.69 6.40 5.85
C GLN A 41 -2.38 5.13 5.04
N PRO A 42 -1.71 4.15 5.65
CA PRO A 42 -1.43 2.86 5.01
C PRO A 42 -2.71 2.13 4.59
N GLN A 43 -2.67 1.42 3.45
CA GLN A 43 -3.82 0.67 2.98
C GLN A 43 -4.07 -0.59 3.83
N ALA A 44 -5.35 -0.91 4.04
CA ALA A 44 -5.76 -2.17 4.63
C ALA A 44 -5.21 -3.39 3.86
N GLU A 45 -5.08 -4.51 4.56
CA GLU A 45 -4.65 -5.77 3.96
C GLU A 45 -5.67 -6.30 2.95
N VAL A 46 -5.16 -6.85 1.86
CA VAL A 46 -5.97 -7.58 0.87
C VAL A 46 -6.00 -9.05 1.25
N ASN A 47 -7.20 -9.60 1.41
CA ASN A 47 -7.36 -11.03 1.69
C ASN A 47 -7.25 -11.84 0.38
N ILE A 48 -6.23 -12.69 0.30
CA ILE A 48 -6.14 -13.71 -0.76
C ILE A 48 -6.78 -14.98 -0.21
N GLU A 49 -7.91 -15.39 -0.79
CA GLU A 49 -8.63 -16.60 -0.39
C GLU A 49 -7.72 -17.84 -0.46
N GLN A 50 -7.27 -18.33 0.69
CA GLN A 50 -6.45 -19.54 0.72
C GLN A 50 -7.29 -20.76 0.34
N PRO A 51 -6.75 -21.70 -0.45
CA PRO A 51 -7.48 -22.90 -0.79
C PRO A 51 -7.65 -23.74 0.48
N ALA A 52 -8.86 -24.24 0.72
CA ALA A 52 -9.10 -25.16 1.84
C ALA A 52 -8.08 -26.30 1.83
N GLN A 53 -7.50 -26.60 2.99
CA GLN A 53 -6.61 -27.75 3.15
C GLN A 53 -7.46 -29.02 2.96
N MET A 54 -7.36 -29.65 1.79
CA MET A 54 -7.91 -30.99 1.59
C MET A 54 -7.14 -31.96 2.47
N GLN A 55 -7.79 -32.48 3.51
CA GLN A 55 -7.27 -33.60 4.29
C GLN A 55 -7.29 -34.85 3.41
N ILE A 56 -6.12 -35.28 2.97
CA ILE A 56 -5.97 -36.56 2.28
C ILE A 56 -6.03 -37.64 3.35
N ALA A 57 -6.94 -38.61 3.20
CA ALA A 57 -7.06 -39.75 4.10
C ALA A 57 -5.70 -40.47 4.26
N GLN A 58 -5.28 -40.69 5.50
CA GLN A 58 -4.05 -41.40 5.82
C GLN A 58 -4.25 -42.89 5.51
N ALA A 59 -3.58 -43.39 4.47
CA ALA A 59 -3.45 -44.83 4.27
C ALA A 59 -2.33 -45.32 5.20
N ASP A 60 -2.70 -46.09 6.23
CA ASP A 60 -1.77 -46.72 7.17
C ASP A 60 -1.10 -47.91 6.49
N VAL A 61 -0.10 -47.62 5.65
CA VAL A 61 0.70 -48.63 4.97
C VAL A 61 2.06 -48.67 5.64
N GLN A 62 2.27 -49.70 6.48
CA GLN A 62 3.51 -49.93 7.24
C GLN A 62 4.70 -50.38 6.38
N GLN A 63 4.54 -50.45 5.05
CA GLN A 63 5.60 -50.89 4.15
C GLN A 63 6.68 -49.80 4.04
N GLN A 64 7.90 -50.16 4.41
CA GLN A 64 9.07 -49.27 4.37
C GLN A 64 9.87 -49.45 3.09
N VAL A 65 10.42 -48.35 2.59
CA VAL A 65 11.29 -48.31 1.42
C VAL A 65 12.59 -47.62 1.78
N LYS A 66 13.72 -48.22 1.38
CA LYS A 66 15.03 -47.58 1.50
C LYS A 66 15.12 -46.46 0.45
N VAL A 67 15.24 -45.22 0.90
CA VAL A 67 15.42 -44.06 0.02
C VAL A 67 16.91 -43.82 -0.17
N GLU A 68 17.40 -43.98 -1.40
CA GLU A 68 18.79 -43.70 -1.76
C GLU A 68 18.95 -42.28 -2.32
N GLN A 69 17.96 -41.80 -3.06
CA GLN A 69 17.99 -40.49 -3.69
C GLN A 69 16.59 -39.89 -3.82
N ILE A 70 16.48 -38.59 -3.58
CA ILE A 70 15.25 -37.82 -3.83
C ILE A 70 15.44 -36.94 -5.06
N VAL A 71 14.54 -37.09 -6.04
CA VAL A 71 14.54 -36.30 -7.28
C VAL A 71 13.31 -35.39 -7.29
N ILE A 72 13.52 -34.08 -7.29
CA ILE A 72 12.45 -33.09 -7.34
C ILE A 72 12.28 -32.59 -8.77
N THR A 73 11.04 -32.51 -9.24
CA THR A 73 10.69 -32.07 -10.60
C THR A 73 9.50 -31.14 -10.62
N GLY A 74 9.38 -30.30 -11.64
CA GLY A 74 8.23 -29.39 -11.83
C GLY A 74 8.35 -28.04 -11.12
N ASN A 75 9.46 -27.79 -10.43
CA ASN A 75 9.77 -26.50 -9.81
C ASN A 75 10.41 -25.53 -10.81
N GLN A 76 9.78 -24.38 -11.02
CA GLN A 76 10.30 -23.27 -11.85
C GLN A 76 10.59 -22.04 -10.99
N SER A 77 9.79 -21.79 -9.95
CA SER A 77 9.92 -20.63 -9.07
C SER A 77 11.03 -20.76 -8.03
N ILE A 78 11.31 -21.97 -7.56
CA ILE A 78 12.30 -22.25 -6.51
C ILE A 78 13.32 -23.23 -7.04
N SER A 79 14.61 -23.03 -6.74
CA SER A 79 15.68 -23.88 -7.24
C SER A 79 15.57 -25.31 -6.67
N THR A 80 15.93 -26.31 -7.48
CA THR A 80 15.92 -27.71 -7.03
C THR A 80 16.87 -27.93 -5.85
N ALA A 81 17.97 -27.17 -5.78
CA ALA A 81 18.93 -27.25 -4.68
C ALA A 81 18.31 -26.82 -3.35
N ASP A 82 17.58 -25.69 -3.35
CA ASP A 82 16.90 -25.21 -2.14
C ASP A 82 15.82 -26.19 -1.68
N LEU A 83 15.05 -26.76 -2.62
CA LEU A 83 14.01 -27.73 -2.30
C LEU A 83 14.59 -29.07 -1.82
N HIS A 84 15.68 -29.53 -2.42
CA HIS A 84 16.35 -30.78 -2.03
C HIS A 84 16.96 -30.66 -0.64
N ALA A 85 17.56 -29.50 -0.30
CA ALA A 85 18.12 -29.25 1.03
C ALA A 85 17.07 -29.42 2.16
N LEU A 86 15.79 -29.17 1.89
CA LEU A 86 14.71 -29.36 2.87
C LEU A 86 14.43 -30.83 3.21
N VAL A 87 14.80 -31.75 2.32
CA VAL A 87 14.46 -33.18 2.41
C VAL A 87 15.68 -34.10 2.31
N ALA A 88 16.88 -33.56 2.19
CA ALA A 88 18.13 -34.32 2.10
C ALA A 88 18.35 -35.22 3.34
N ASP A 89 17.81 -34.82 4.50
CA ASP A 89 17.85 -35.62 5.73
C ASP A 89 17.09 -36.95 5.63
N ALA A 90 16.23 -37.12 4.63
CA ALA A 90 15.48 -38.35 4.39
C ALA A 90 16.22 -39.38 3.51
N GLU A 91 17.30 -38.98 2.84
CA GLU A 91 18.12 -39.92 2.06
C GLU A 91 18.86 -40.89 3.00
N THR A 92 19.15 -42.09 2.50
CA THR A 92 19.74 -43.25 3.22
C THR A 92 18.89 -43.86 4.34
N LYS A 93 17.65 -43.40 4.54
CA LYS A 93 16.73 -43.91 5.57
C LYS A 93 15.69 -44.88 5.02
N MET A 94 15.14 -45.71 5.90
CA MET A 94 13.94 -46.52 5.64
C MET A 94 12.71 -45.68 5.97
N LEU A 95 11.91 -45.35 4.95
CA LEU A 95 10.75 -44.46 5.08
C LEU A 95 9.46 -45.19 4.68
N THR A 96 8.39 -44.92 5.42
CA THR A 96 7.03 -45.33 5.07
C THR A 96 6.41 -44.37 4.06
N LEU A 97 5.27 -44.75 3.46
CA LEU A 97 4.49 -43.82 2.63
C LEU A 97 4.10 -42.55 3.42
N ALA A 98 3.77 -42.69 4.70
CA ALA A 98 3.44 -41.56 5.56
C ALA A 98 4.64 -40.60 5.73
N ASP A 99 5.85 -41.14 5.89
CA ASP A 99 7.07 -40.32 5.96
C ASP A 99 7.33 -39.56 4.66
N LEU A 100 7.18 -40.22 3.51
CA LEU A 100 7.31 -39.57 2.19
C LEU A 100 6.27 -38.44 2.01
N GLN A 101 5.05 -38.63 2.51
CA GLN A 101 4.02 -37.57 2.52
C GLN A 101 4.39 -36.41 3.45
N GLN A 102 5.15 -36.62 4.53
CA GLN A 102 5.65 -35.52 5.34
C GLN A 102 6.72 -34.70 4.60
N LEU A 103 7.54 -35.35 3.76
CA LEU A 103 8.50 -34.63 2.89
C LEU A 103 7.78 -33.72 1.90
N THR A 104 6.70 -34.20 1.26
CA THR A 104 5.92 -33.35 0.35
C THR A 104 5.22 -32.21 1.08
N LYS A 105 4.72 -32.42 2.31
CA LYS A 105 4.18 -31.35 3.15
C LYS A 105 5.23 -30.30 3.51
N ARG A 106 6.46 -30.71 3.84
CA ARG A 106 7.56 -29.81 4.14
C ARG A 106 7.91 -28.91 2.94
N ILE A 107 8.02 -29.49 1.75
CA ILE A 107 8.24 -28.73 0.51
C ILE A 107 7.05 -27.80 0.22
N THR A 108 5.81 -28.27 0.38
CA THR A 108 4.61 -27.45 0.17
C THR A 108 4.57 -26.26 1.12
N ALA A 109 4.87 -26.47 2.40
CA ALA A 109 4.92 -25.39 3.39
C ALA A 109 5.99 -24.35 3.03
N TYR A 110 7.15 -24.79 2.53
CA TYR A 110 8.19 -23.88 2.06
C TYR A 110 7.71 -23.03 0.88
N TYR A 111 7.07 -23.64 -0.13
CA TYR A 111 6.47 -22.91 -1.26
C TYR A 111 5.46 -21.84 -0.78
N GLN A 112 4.59 -22.19 0.15
CA GLN A 112 3.60 -21.27 0.71
C GLN A 112 4.27 -20.12 1.46
N GLN A 113 5.33 -20.39 2.24
CA GLN A 113 6.12 -19.38 2.93
C GLN A 113 6.86 -18.44 1.96
N GLN A 114 7.28 -18.94 0.79
CA GLN A 114 7.91 -18.15 -0.26
C GLN A 114 6.89 -17.38 -1.14
N GLY A 115 5.61 -17.36 -0.76
CA GLY A 115 4.58 -16.56 -1.45
C GLY A 115 3.87 -17.28 -2.60
N TYR A 116 3.90 -18.62 -2.64
CA TYR A 116 3.16 -19.43 -3.62
C TYR A 116 2.05 -20.26 -2.94
N PRO A 117 0.96 -19.61 -2.49
CA PRO A 117 -0.03 -20.23 -1.59
C PRO A 117 -0.77 -21.43 -2.20
N TYR A 118 -0.89 -21.48 -3.53
CA TYR A 118 -1.62 -22.54 -4.25
C TYR A 118 -0.72 -23.65 -4.79
N SER A 119 0.61 -23.50 -4.70
CA SER A 119 1.57 -24.51 -5.18
C SER A 119 1.69 -25.67 -4.18
N ARG A 120 1.83 -26.90 -4.69
CA ARG A 120 1.88 -28.10 -3.85
C ARG A 120 2.88 -29.14 -4.37
N ALA A 121 3.58 -29.79 -3.45
CA ALA A 121 4.36 -30.98 -3.76
C ALA A 121 3.48 -32.24 -3.59
N TYR A 122 3.67 -33.22 -4.46
CA TYR A 122 2.98 -34.50 -4.40
C TYR A 122 3.90 -35.64 -4.82
N LEU A 123 3.54 -36.85 -4.39
CA LEU A 123 4.23 -38.07 -4.77
C LEU A 123 3.50 -38.70 -5.97
N PRO A 124 4.01 -38.59 -7.20
CA PRO A 124 3.40 -39.25 -8.35
C PRO A 124 3.47 -40.78 -8.20
N VAL A 125 2.54 -41.47 -8.85
CA VAL A 125 2.57 -42.94 -8.96
C VAL A 125 3.87 -43.35 -9.64
N GLN A 126 4.67 -44.17 -8.96
CA GLN A 126 5.98 -44.58 -9.41
C GLN A 126 6.36 -45.95 -8.83
N SER A 127 7.21 -46.68 -9.53
CA SER A 127 7.86 -47.86 -8.95
C SER A 127 9.12 -47.42 -8.22
N LEU A 128 9.25 -47.77 -6.94
CA LEU A 128 10.43 -47.45 -6.13
C LEU A 128 11.58 -48.44 -6.38
N LYS A 129 11.89 -48.66 -7.66
CA LYS A 129 13.03 -49.48 -8.07
C LYS A 129 14.32 -48.67 -7.82
N ASN A 130 15.30 -49.30 -7.18
CA ASN A 130 16.62 -48.72 -6.87
C ASN A 130 16.61 -47.56 -5.87
N GLY A 131 15.59 -47.46 -5.01
CA GLY A 131 15.56 -46.48 -3.92
C GLY A 131 15.45 -45.00 -4.35
N VAL A 132 15.16 -44.72 -5.61
CA VAL A 132 14.95 -43.34 -6.09
C VAL A 132 13.50 -42.94 -5.88
N VAL A 133 13.28 -41.85 -5.12
CA VAL A 133 11.96 -41.27 -4.87
C VAL A 133 11.82 -39.98 -5.66
N LYS A 134 10.85 -39.93 -6.57
CA LYS A 134 10.49 -38.71 -7.30
C LYS A 134 9.41 -37.93 -6.56
N ILE A 135 9.67 -36.66 -6.25
CA ILE A 135 8.67 -35.71 -5.77
C ILE A 135 8.38 -34.71 -6.89
N ALA A 136 7.11 -34.53 -7.23
CA ALA A 136 6.69 -33.58 -8.25
C ALA A 136 6.08 -32.34 -7.59
N ILE A 137 6.36 -31.16 -8.14
CA ILE A 137 5.78 -29.89 -7.74
C ILE A 137 4.75 -29.49 -8.78
N LEU A 138 3.57 -29.11 -8.28
CA LEU A 138 2.51 -28.48 -9.04
C LEU A 138 2.50 -27.00 -8.68
N GLU A 139 3.14 -26.18 -9.51
CA GLU A 139 3.05 -24.72 -9.39
C GLU A 139 1.75 -24.24 -10.01
N ALA A 140 0.90 -23.62 -9.19
CA ALA A 140 -0.41 -23.18 -9.62
C ALA A 140 -0.29 -22.02 -10.62
N LYS A 141 -1.03 -22.09 -11.72
CA LYS A 141 -1.05 -21.07 -12.77
C LYS A 141 -2.44 -20.50 -12.99
N TYR A 142 -2.53 -19.25 -13.46
CA TYR A 142 -3.80 -18.70 -13.90
C TYR A 142 -4.31 -19.43 -15.14
N ASP A 143 -5.53 -19.98 -15.12
CA ASP A 143 -6.23 -20.44 -16.34
C ASP A 143 -6.93 -19.25 -16.99
N ARG A 144 -7.88 -18.64 -16.28
CA ARG A 144 -8.58 -17.43 -16.71
C ARG A 144 -8.51 -16.34 -15.68
N ILE A 145 -8.54 -15.10 -16.16
CA ILE A 145 -8.69 -13.90 -15.34
C ILE A 145 -9.98 -13.22 -15.78
N ILE A 146 -10.94 -13.18 -14.87
CA ILE A 146 -12.30 -12.69 -15.10
C ILE A 146 -12.44 -11.38 -14.35
N ILE A 147 -12.70 -10.29 -15.09
CA ILE A 147 -12.84 -8.95 -14.52
C ILE A 147 -14.30 -8.54 -14.62
N ASN A 148 -14.97 -8.43 -13.47
CA ASN A 148 -16.36 -8.01 -13.37
C ASN A 148 -16.40 -6.55 -12.90
N ASN A 149 -16.32 -5.61 -13.84
CA ASN A 149 -16.38 -4.17 -13.54
C ASN A 149 -17.82 -3.66 -13.55
N GLN A 150 -18.35 -3.30 -12.37
CA GLN A 150 -19.67 -2.69 -12.21
C GLN A 150 -19.59 -1.17 -11.95
N THR A 151 -18.43 -0.57 -12.20
CA THR A 151 -18.13 0.85 -11.92
C THR A 151 -18.00 1.65 -13.21
N LYS A 152 -17.88 2.98 -13.08
CA LYS A 152 -17.54 3.88 -14.20
C LYS A 152 -16.04 3.92 -14.51
N THR A 153 -15.22 3.19 -13.75
CA THR A 153 -13.77 3.15 -13.95
C THR A 153 -13.46 2.64 -15.34
N SER A 154 -12.53 3.31 -16.02
CA SER A 154 -12.05 2.96 -17.35
C SER A 154 -11.59 1.50 -17.39
N PRO A 155 -12.14 0.68 -18.31
CA PRO A 155 -11.64 -0.67 -18.55
C PRO A 155 -10.16 -0.69 -18.94
N GLN A 156 -9.69 0.33 -19.65
CA GLN A 156 -8.29 0.46 -20.05
C GLN A 156 -7.38 0.66 -18.84
N LEU A 157 -7.79 1.50 -17.87
CA LEU A 157 -7.04 1.69 -16.63
C LEU A 157 -7.00 0.38 -15.81
N ILE A 158 -8.14 -0.29 -15.63
CA ILE A 158 -8.21 -1.57 -14.91
C ILE A 158 -7.31 -2.61 -15.58
N GLN A 159 -7.36 -2.71 -16.91
CA GLN A 159 -6.52 -3.65 -17.64
C GLN A 159 -5.03 -3.31 -17.57
N ALA A 160 -4.68 -2.02 -17.56
CA ALA A 160 -3.30 -1.60 -17.36
C ALA A 160 -2.78 -1.95 -15.96
N ILE A 161 -3.60 -1.80 -14.92
CA ILE A 161 -3.25 -2.19 -13.54
C ILE A 161 -3.09 -3.71 -13.41
N LEU A 162 -4.00 -4.46 -14.01
CA LEU A 162 -4.00 -5.92 -13.93
C LEU A 162 -3.07 -6.59 -14.95
N GLN A 163 -2.36 -5.84 -15.78
CA GLN A 163 -1.51 -6.37 -16.85
C GLN A 163 -0.52 -7.45 -16.38
N PRO A 164 0.11 -7.37 -15.19
CA PRO A 164 1.03 -8.42 -14.74
C PRO A 164 0.35 -9.76 -14.44
N LEU A 165 -0.97 -9.77 -14.22
CA LEU A 165 -1.75 -10.98 -14.06
C LEU A 165 -2.18 -11.47 -15.45
N GLN A 166 -1.60 -12.57 -15.92
CA GLN A 166 -1.93 -13.16 -17.22
C GLN A 166 -2.17 -14.67 -17.12
N PRO A 167 -3.07 -15.24 -17.94
CA PRO A 167 -3.17 -16.68 -18.12
C PRO A 167 -1.81 -17.34 -18.37
N GLY A 168 -1.55 -18.45 -17.71
CA GLY A 168 -0.30 -19.21 -17.79
C GLY A 168 0.80 -18.76 -16.82
N ASN A 169 0.71 -17.56 -16.24
CA ASN A 169 1.64 -17.12 -15.19
C ASN A 169 1.39 -17.90 -13.90
N ILE A 170 2.47 -18.13 -13.14
CA ILE A 170 2.40 -18.73 -11.81
C ILE A 170 1.69 -17.75 -10.87
N ILE A 171 0.82 -18.28 -10.01
CA ILE A 171 0.10 -17.50 -9.01
C ILE A 171 1.03 -17.26 -7.82
N ASP A 172 1.56 -16.05 -7.72
CA ASP A 172 2.35 -15.58 -6.59
C ASP A 172 1.60 -14.47 -5.82
N SER A 173 1.77 -14.46 -4.49
CA SER A 173 1.10 -13.52 -3.62
C SER A 173 1.58 -12.08 -3.81
N ALA A 174 2.86 -11.86 -4.12
CA ALA A 174 3.41 -10.51 -4.20
C ALA A 174 2.79 -9.73 -5.37
N THR A 175 2.79 -10.31 -6.56
CA THR A 175 2.19 -9.71 -7.75
C THR A 175 0.68 -9.53 -7.57
N LEU A 176 -0.02 -10.56 -7.07
CA LEU A 176 -1.47 -10.49 -6.86
C LEU A 176 -1.85 -9.40 -5.83
N GLN A 177 -1.18 -9.36 -4.67
CA GLN A 177 -1.43 -8.34 -3.66
C GLN A 177 -1.16 -6.94 -4.20
N GLN A 178 -0.06 -6.75 -4.91
CA GLN A 178 0.30 -5.45 -5.48
C GLN A 178 -0.80 -4.94 -6.42
N GLN A 179 -1.31 -5.78 -7.33
CA GLN A 179 -2.33 -5.30 -8.27
C GLN A 179 -3.68 -5.06 -7.61
N LEU A 180 -4.07 -5.89 -6.64
CA LEU A 180 -5.29 -5.65 -5.86
C LEU A 180 -5.18 -4.40 -4.99
N LYS A 181 -4.01 -4.14 -4.39
CA LYS A 181 -3.74 -2.89 -3.65
C LYS A 181 -3.81 -1.68 -4.57
N LEU A 182 -3.23 -1.75 -5.78
CA LEU A 182 -3.33 -0.70 -6.78
C LEU A 182 -4.77 -0.40 -7.17
N LEU A 183 -5.61 -1.43 -7.39
CA LEU A 183 -7.04 -1.21 -7.61
C LEU A 183 -7.72 -0.57 -6.40
N ASN A 184 -7.41 -1.00 -5.18
CA ASN A 184 -7.94 -0.41 -3.95
C ASN A 184 -7.45 1.02 -3.67
N ARG A 185 -6.47 1.54 -4.44
CA ARG A 185 -6.10 2.96 -4.41
C ARG A 185 -7.01 3.84 -5.27
N LEU A 186 -7.84 3.27 -6.13
CA LEU A 186 -8.77 4.04 -6.94
C LEU A 186 -9.93 4.52 -6.08
N ASP A 187 -10.23 5.82 -6.13
CA ASP A 187 -11.35 6.39 -5.39
C ASP A 187 -12.69 5.87 -5.93
N GLY A 188 -13.70 5.75 -5.06
CA GLY A 188 -15.08 5.43 -5.46
C GLY A 188 -15.33 3.96 -5.86
N ILE A 189 -14.38 3.06 -5.58
CA ILE A 189 -14.53 1.63 -5.84
C ILE A 189 -14.09 0.77 -4.66
N GLN A 190 -14.51 -0.48 -4.65
CA GLN A 190 -14.02 -1.53 -3.78
C GLN A 190 -13.83 -2.80 -4.60
N THR A 191 -12.82 -3.61 -4.25
CA THR A 191 -12.55 -4.87 -4.96
C THR A 191 -12.73 -6.08 -4.07
N ARG A 192 -13.13 -7.18 -4.70
CA ARG A 192 -13.13 -8.51 -4.12
C ARG A 192 -12.53 -9.48 -5.13
N ASN A 193 -11.62 -10.34 -4.67
CA ASN A 193 -11.04 -11.40 -5.48
C ASN A 193 -11.53 -12.77 -5.00
N ILE A 194 -11.74 -13.67 -5.94
CA ILE A 194 -12.10 -15.07 -5.71
C ILE A 194 -11.17 -15.92 -6.56
N ILE A 195 -10.57 -16.95 -5.97
CA ILE A 195 -9.75 -17.93 -6.70
C ILE A 195 -10.43 -19.29 -6.64
N SER A 196 -10.75 -19.83 -7.81
CA SER A 196 -11.43 -21.12 -7.95
C SER A 196 -10.64 -22.09 -8.81
N ALA A 197 -11.02 -23.37 -8.79
CA ALA A 197 -10.36 -24.39 -9.59
C ALA A 197 -10.54 -24.11 -11.09
N GLY A 198 -9.45 -24.14 -11.84
CA GLY A 198 -9.45 -23.96 -13.30
C GLY A 198 -9.83 -25.24 -14.04
N ARG A 199 -9.83 -25.17 -15.38
CA ARG A 199 -10.21 -26.31 -16.23
C ARG A 199 -9.15 -27.40 -16.29
N TYR A 200 -7.89 -27.05 -16.05
CA TYR A 200 -6.76 -27.97 -16.11
C TYR A 200 -6.16 -28.19 -14.71
N ALA A 201 -5.63 -29.39 -14.47
CA ALA A 201 -4.92 -29.68 -13.23
C ALA A 201 -3.73 -28.71 -13.04
N GLY A 202 -3.60 -28.16 -11.83
CA GLY A 202 -2.58 -27.15 -11.54
C GLY A 202 -2.92 -25.74 -12.02
N THR A 203 -4.17 -25.50 -12.43
CA THR A 203 -4.62 -24.16 -12.81
C THR A 203 -5.79 -23.67 -11.96
N SER A 204 -5.90 -22.35 -11.84
CA SER A 204 -6.97 -21.68 -11.10
C SER A 204 -7.52 -20.51 -11.90
N ASP A 205 -8.82 -20.28 -11.80
CA ASP A 205 -9.47 -19.08 -12.32
C ASP A 205 -9.43 -17.99 -11.25
N LEU A 206 -9.01 -16.78 -11.64
CA LEU A 206 -9.06 -15.58 -10.80
C LEU A 206 -10.23 -14.72 -11.25
N THR A 207 -11.19 -14.49 -10.37
CA THR A 207 -12.27 -13.53 -10.58
C THR A 207 -12.03 -12.30 -9.73
N ILE A 208 -12.08 -11.11 -10.34
CA ILE A 208 -11.97 -9.82 -9.67
C ILE A 208 -13.28 -9.06 -9.88
N ASP A 209 -14.05 -8.93 -8.80
CA ASP A 209 -15.26 -8.14 -8.75
C ASP A 209 -14.92 -6.71 -8.31
N ILE A 210 -15.25 -5.74 -9.16
CA ILE A 210 -15.01 -4.31 -8.92
C ILE A 210 -16.38 -3.64 -8.78
N GLN A 211 -16.68 -3.21 -7.56
CA GLN A 211 -17.99 -2.67 -7.18
C GLN A 211 -17.88 -1.17 -6.87
N PRO A 212 -18.91 -0.36 -7.22
CA PRO A 212 -18.89 1.05 -6.90
C PRO A 212 -19.09 1.25 -5.40
N THR A 213 -18.41 2.24 -4.83
CA THR A 213 -18.71 2.78 -3.51
C THR A 213 -19.38 4.15 -3.66
N SER A 214 -19.55 4.90 -2.57
CA SER A 214 -20.20 6.22 -2.61
C SER A 214 -19.46 7.19 -3.55
N SER A 215 -20.14 7.60 -4.62
CA SER A 215 -19.63 8.59 -5.58
C SER A 215 -19.53 10.00 -4.99
N LEU A 216 -20.23 10.26 -3.89
CA LEU A 216 -20.16 11.49 -3.11
C LEU A 216 -19.90 11.14 -1.65
N THR A 217 -18.90 11.77 -1.06
CA THR A 217 -18.56 11.67 0.37
C THR A 217 -18.43 13.06 0.95
N GLY A 218 -18.62 13.22 2.26
CA GLY A 218 -18.47 14.53 2.89
C GLY A 218 -18.47 14.43 4.41
N TYR A 219 -18.10 15.54 5.04
CA TYR A 219 -18.04 15.67 6.50
C TYR A 219 -18.37 17.10 6.92
N VAL A 220 -18.82 17.23 8.17
CA VAL A 220 -18.92 18.50 8.90
C VAL A 220 -18.41 18.22 10.31
N GLY A 221 -17.57 19.09 10.84
CA GLY A 221 -16.93 18.89 12.14
C GLY A 221 -16.67 20.20 12.87
N LEU A 222 -16.65 20.11 14.20
CA LEU A 222 -16.23 21.19 15.09
C LEU A 222 -15.03 20.71 15.90
N ASP A 223 -13.98 21.52 15.96
CA ASP A 223 -12.79 21.25 16.78
C ASP A 223 -12.34 22.51 17.53
N ASN A 224 -11.42 22.33 18.48
CA ASN A 224 -10.78 23.41 19.24
C ASN A 224 -9.27 23.51 18.94
N TYR A 225 -8.83 23.11 17.75
CA TYR A 225 -7.42 23.11 17.32
C TYR A 225 -7.01 24.44 16.66
N GLY A 226 -7.86 25.45 16.72
CA GLY A 226 -7.57 26.79 16.22
C GLY A 226 -6.51 27.51 17.03
N ASN A 227 -5.89 28.49 16.39
CA ASN A 227 -4.88 29.31 17.04
C ASN A 227 -5.56 30.31 17.99
N GLU A 228 -4.95 30.54 19.16
CA GLU A 228 -5.48 31.43 20.19
C GLU A 228 -5.72 32.87 19.71
N TYR A 229 -4.96 33.33 18.70
CA TYR A 229 -5.07 34.64 18.08
C TYR A 229 -6.09 34.68 16.93
N THR A 230 -6.53 33.52 16.42
CA THR A 230 -7.55 33.43 15.36
C THR A 230 -8.79 32.69 15.82
N HIS A 231 -9.04 32.63 17.14
CA HIS A 231 -10.01 31.76 17.80
C HIS A 231 -9.71 30.26 17.72
N GLU A 232 -9.89 29.60 18.87
CA GLU A 232 -9.59 28.19 19.07
C GLU A 232 -10.64 27.26 18.45
N VAL A 233 -11.92 27.65 18.46
CA VAL A 233 -13.02 26.84 17.92
C VAL A 233 -13.14 27.02 16.41
N ARG A 234 -13.18 25.92 15.67
CA ARG A 234 -13.23 25.89 14.21
C ARG A 234 -14.36 25.00 13.72
N LEU A 235 -15.12 25.50 12.75
CA LEU A 235 -16.04 24.72 11.93
C LEU A 235 -15.32 24.29 10.66
N ASN A 236 -15.36 22.99 10.38
CA ASN A 236 -14.78 22.37 9.19
C ASN A 236 -15.91 21.70 8.40
N ALA A 237 -15.85 21.78 7.08
CA ALA A 237 -16.73 21.02 6.20
C ALA A 237 -16.00 20.68 4.91
N GLY A 238 -16.32 19.51 4.35
CA GLY A 238 -15.76 19.13 3.06
C GLY A 238 -16.64 18.15 2.32
N VAL A 239 -16.52 18.16 1.00
CA VAL A 239 -17.20 17.24 0.08
C VAL A 239 -16.18 16.70 -0.91
N ALA A 240 -16.37 15.46 -1.34
CA ALA A 240 -15.57 14.87 -2.39
C ALA A 240 -16.42 14.06 -3.36
N VAL A 241 -16.19 14.29 -4.66
CA VAL A 241 -16.75 13.50 -5.75
C VAL A 241 -15.69 12.49 -6.18
N ASN A 242 -16.07 11.21 -6.12
CA ASN A 242 -15.19 10.08 -6.37
C ASN A 242 -15.47 9.44 -7.73
N ASN A 243 -14.41 9.13 -8.46
CA ASN A 243 -14.40 8.45 -9.74
C ASN A 243 -15.28 9.10 -10.81
N ALA A 244 -15.26 10.42 -10.89
CA ALA A 244 -16.12 11.18 -11.80
C ALA A 244 -15.75 10.93 -13.28
N LEU A 245 -14.45 10.86 -13.58
CA LEU A 245 -13.93 10.67 -14.93
C LEU A 245 -13.54 9.21 -15.23
N GLY A 246 -13.74 8.30 -14.29
CA GLY A 246 -13.40 6.89 -14.45
C GLY A 246 -11.91 6.59 -14.28
N LEU A 247 -11.13 7.51 -13.70
CA LEU A 247 -9.68 7.36 -13.50
C LEU A 247 -9.32 6.96 -12.06
N GLY A 248 -10.31 6.51 -11.28
CA GLY A 248 -10.19 6.42 -9.82
C GLY A 248 -9.86 7.78 -9.20
N ASP A 249 -10.41 8.83 -9.79
CA ASP A 249 -10.10 10.22 -9.50
C ASP A 249 -10.93 10.78 -8.34
N ARG A 250 -10.42 11.85 -7.71
CA ARG A 250 -11.08 12.50 -6.58
C ARG A 250 -11.03 14.01 -6.74
N LEU A 251 -12.20 14.64 -6.76
CA LEU A 251 -12.36 16.08 -6.68
C LEU A 251 -12.79 16.43 -5.25
N THR A 252 -12.02 17.25 -4.53
CA THR A 252 -12.33 17.68 -3.16
C THR A 252 -12.58 19.18 -3.08
N VAL A 253 -13.56 19.56 -2.25
CA VAL A 253 -13.79 20.94 -1.82
C VAL A 253 -13.83 20.91 -0.30
N ASP A 254 -12.91 21.63 0.33
CA ASP A 254 -12.77 21.72 1.79
C ASP A 254 -12.85 23.18 2.22
N GLY A 255 -13.47 23.41 3.38
CA GLY A 255 -13.63 24.74 3.96
C GLY A 255 -13.52 24.69 5.48
N MET A 256 -12.94 25.73 6.06
CA MET A 256 -12.82 25.89 7.50
C MET A 256 -13.00 27.36 7.89
N THR A 257 -13.71 27.61 8.98
CA THR A 257 -13.80 28.94 9.59
C THR A 257 -13.74 28.90 11.11
N SER A 258 -13.03 29.85 11.70
CA SER A 258 -13.07 30.17 13.13
C SER A 258 -13.72 31.53 13.41
N GLY A 259 -14.34 32.14 12.40
CA GLY A 259 -14.75 33.55 12.39
C GLY A 259 -13.61 34.50 12.07
N ASN A 260 -12.45 34.33 12.71
CA ASN A 260 -11.26 35.17 12.54
C ASN A 260 -10.25 34.63 11.53
N LEU A 261 -10.43 33.39 11.07
CA LEU A 261 -9.66 32.78 9.99
C LEU A 261 -10.62 31.97 9.13
N ASN A 262 -10.57 32.21 7.82
CA ASN A 262 -11.34 31.50 6.83
C ASN A 262 -10.38 30.84 5.84
N PHE A 263 -10.60 29.56 5.56
CA PHE A 263 -9.79 28.76 4.67
C PHE A 263 -10.68 27.98 3.70
N GLY A 264 -10.27 27.91 2.44
CA GLY A 264 -10.93 27.11 1.42
C GLY A 264 -9.90 26.41 0.54
N ARG A 265 -10.22 25.19 0.08
CA ARG A 265 -9.38 24.41 -0.82
C ARG A 265 -10.21 23.67 -1.87
N LEU A 266 -9.75 23.72 -3.11
CA LEU A 266 -10.23 22.89 -4.21
C LEU A 266 -9.06 22.00 -4.67
N GLY A 267 -9.26 20.68 -4.69
CA GLY A 267 -8.24 19.71 -5.09
C GLY A 267 -8.78 18.71 -6.11
N TYR A 268 -7.92 18.27 -7.02
CA TYR A 268 -8.19 17.18 -7.94
C TYR A 268 -6.98 16.24 -8.02
N GLU A 269 -7.22 14.93 -8.00
CA GLU A 269 -6.18 13.91 -8.16
C GLU A 269 -6.72 12.73 -8.96
N ALA A 270 -5.89 12.15 -9.84
CA ALA A 270 -6.27 11.00 -10.66
C ALA A 270 -5.11 10.02 -10.85
N THR A 271 -5.45 8.76 -11.12
CA THR A 271 -4.46 7.74 -11.52
C THR A 271 -4.16 7.86 -13.01
N ILE A 272 -2.88 8.01 -13.37
CA ILE A 272 -2.47 8.33 -14.75
C ILE A 272 -1.92 7.14 -15.53
N ASN A 273 -1.69 5.98 -14.90
CA ASN A 273 -1.17 4.78 -15.56
C ASN A 273 -1.48 3.48 -14.78
N GLY A 274 -1.08 2.33 -15.36
CA GLY A 274 -1.27 1.00 -14.77
C GLY A 274 -0.37 0.68 -13.57
N ILE A 275 0.70 1.44 -13.34
CA ILE A 275 1.59 1.22 -12.17
C ILE A 275 1.16 2.03 -10.94
N GLY A 276 -0.01 2.67 -10.99
CA GLY A 276 -0.61 3.35 -9.85
C GLY A 276 -0.12 4.76 -9.58
N THR A 277 0.58 5.39 -10.52
CA THR A 277 1.00 6.79 -10.35
C THR A 277 -0.23 7.68 -10.23
N ARG A 278 -0.30 8.48 -9.18
CA ARG A 278 -1.34 9.50 -8.98
C ARG A 278 -0.76 10.89 -9.18
N LEU A 279 -1.41 11.70 -9.99
CA LEU A 279 -1.07 13.11 -10.23
C LEU A 279 -2.22 13.96 -9.71
N GLY A 280 -1.88 15.00 -8.93
CA GLY A 280 -2.88 15.91 -8.40
C GLY A 280 -2.45 17.36 -8.40
N ALA A 281 -3.44 18.23 -8.29
CA ALA A 281 -3.26 19.66 -8.16
C ALA A 281 -4.32 20.24 -7.21
N SER A 282 -4.00 21.33 -6.52
CA SER A 282 -4.96 22.03 -5.69
C SER A 282 -4.70 23.52 -5.63
N TYR A 283 -5.76 24.28 -5.41
CA TYR A 283 -5.72 25.69 -5.04
C TYR A 283 -6.29 25.85 -3.63
N SER A 284 -5.63 26.65 -2.79
CA SER A 284 -6.15 27.03 -1.48
C SER A 284 -6.00 28.53 -1.23
N ASP A 285 -6.98 29.10 -0.54
CA ASP A 285 -7.03 30.49 -0.13
C ASP A 285 -7.31 30.57 1.37
N LEU A 286 -6.63 31.48 2.06
CA LEU A 286 -6.75 31.72 3.49
C LEU A 286 -6.77 33.22 3.72
N ALA A 287 -7.70 33.68 4.57
CA ALA A 287 -7.72 35.03 5.10
C ALA A 287 -7.85 34.99 6.62
N TYR A 288 -7.14 35.87 7.32
CA TYR A 288 -7.21 35.94 8.78
C TYR A 288 -7.13 37.36 9.32
N GLU A 289 -7.63 37.52 10.55
CA GLU A 289 -7.52 38.70 11.40
C GLU A 289 -7.09 38.25 12.81
N LEU A 290 -6.01 38.82 13.33
CA LEU A 290 -5.50 38.47 14.66
C LEU A 290 -6.27 39.23 15.75
N GLY A 291 -6.81 38.49 16.71
CA GLY A 291 -7.45 38.98 17.91
C GLY A 291 -6.48 39.19 19.08
N LYS A 292 -7.05 39.30 20.29
CA LYS A 292 -6.33 39.52 21.56
C LYS A 292 -5.41 40.75 21.50
N GLU A 293 -4.16 40.61 21.92
CA GLU A 293 -3.13 41.66 21.95
C GLU A 293 -2.82 42.25 20.57
N TYR A 294 -3.06 41.51 19.48
CA TYR A 294 -2.87 41.98 18.10
C TYR A 294 -4.10 42.70 17.52
N LYS A 295 -5.26 42.63 18.18
CA LYS A 295 -6.47 43.33 17.73
C LYS A 295 -6.27 44.84 17.68
N ALA A 296 -5.49 45.38 18.63
CA ALA A 296 -5.14 46.79 18.67
C ALA A 296 -4.19 47.21 17.53
N LEU A 297 -3.53 46.26 16.86
CA LEU A 297 -2.61 46.51 15.75
C LEU A 297 -3.28 46.38 14.38
N ASP A 298 -4.54 45.94 14.33
CA ASP A 298 -5.29 45.66 13.10
C ASP A 298 -4.46 44.77 12.14
N ALA A 299 -3.98 43.66 12.69
CA ALA A 299 -3.11 42.72 12.00
C ALA A 299 -3.93 41.68 11.21
N THR A 300 -3.83 41.75 9.89
CA THR A 300 -4.57 40.89 8.94
C THR A 300 -3.62 40.26 7.93
N GLY A 301 -4.10 39.26 7.21
CA GLY A 301 -3.30 38.69 6.13
C GLY A 301 -4.06 37.70 5.26
N THR A 302 -3.43 37.39 4.11
CA THR A 302 -3.94 36.42 3.15
C THR A 302 -2.85 35.46 2.70
N ALA A 303 -3.22 34.21 2.44
CA ALA A 303 -2.33 33.19 1.92
C ALA A 303 -3.00 32.44 0.78
N GLN A 304 -2.35 32.45 -0.39
CA GLN A 304 -2.78 31.70 -1.57
C GLN A 304 -1.73 30.65 -1.90
N GLN A 305 -2.15 29.43 -2.23
CA GLN A 305 -1.23 28.37 -2.62
C GLN A 305 -1.80 27.53 -3.76
N ILE A 306 -0.96 27.34 -4.78
CA ILE A 306 -1.16 26.35 -5.83
C ILE A 306 -0.18 25.21 -5.55
N SER A 307 -0.70 24.00 -5.47
CA SER A 307 0.11 22.78 -5.31
C SER A 307 -0.06 21.87 -6.52
N VAL A 308 1.02 21.25 -6.97
CA VAL A 308 1.03 20.12 -7.92
C VAL A 308 1.85 19.01 -7.30
N TRP A 309 1.37 17.78 -7.33
CA TRP A 309 2.08 16.64 -6.76
C TRP A 309 1.91 15.36 -7.57
N LEU A 310 2.88 14.47 -7.42
CA LEU A 310 2.96 13.15 -8.02
C LEU A 310 3.26 12.12 -6.94
N ASN A 311 2.45 11.08 -6.83
CA ASN A 311 2.65 9.97 -5.90
C ASN A 311 2.85 8.66 -6.67
N GLN A 312 3.99 8.01 -6.48
CA GLN A 312 4.34 6.73 -7.10
C GLN A 312 4.46 5.64 -6.02
N PRO A 313 3.58 4.63 -6.03
CA PRO A 313 3.81 3.43 -5.23
C PRO A 313 5.03 2.67 -5.75
N VAL A 314 6.02 2.44 -4.89
CA VAL A 314 7.25 1.71 -5.20
C VAL A 314 7.12 0.25 -4.75
N LEU A 315 6.52 0.04 -3.58
CA LEU A 315 6.24 -1.27 -3.01
C LEU A 315 4.84 -1.27 -2.42
N LEU A 316 4.03 -2.27 -2.76
CA LEU A 316 2.68 -2.44 -2.21
C LEU A 316 2.42 -3.93 -1.95
N ASN A 317 2.47 -4.33 -0.69
CA ASN A 317 1.99 -5.63 -0.24
C ASN A 317 1.32 -5.48 1.13
N ASN A 318 0.77 -6.56 1.70
CA ASN A 318 0.06 -6.46 2.98
C ASN A 318 0.96 -6.05 4.16
N ARG A 319 2.25 -6.37 4.12
CA ARG A 319 3.20 -6.11 5.21
C ARG A 319 4.03 -4.85 5.04
N SER A 320 4.09 -4.30 3.83
CA SER A 320 4.95 -3.16 3.54
C SER A 320 4.37 -2.33 2.41
N GLU A 321 4.36 -1.03 2.62
CA GLU A 321 3.97 -0.04 1.61
C GLU A 321 5.03 1.06 1.58
N VAL A 322 5.48 1.41 0.38
CA VAL A 322 6.45 2.47 0.14
C VAL A 322 5.95 3.33 -1.02
N ILE A 323 5.79 4.63 -0.78
CA ILE A 323 5.36 5.61 -1.78
C ILE A 323 6.39 6.73 -1.88
N LEU A 324 6.80 7.01 -3.11
CA LEU A 324 7.59 8.18 -3.45
C LEU A 324 6.66 9.33 -3.85
N GLY A 325 6.73 10.44 -3.13
CA GLY A 325 5.99 11.66 -3.41
C GLY A 325 6.91 12.78 -3.91
N LEU A 326 6.51 13.47 -4.98
CA LEU A 326 7.09 14.72 -5.44
C LEU A 326 6.03 15.80 -5.38
N GLN A 327 6.35 16.98 -4.86
CA GLN A 327 5.39 18.08 -4.75
C GLN A 327 6.08 19.41 -5.03
N TYR A 328 5.37 20.30 -5.73
CA TYR A 328 5.74 21.68 -5.93
C TYR A 328 4.60 22.58 -5.44
N ASP A 329 4.94 23.55 -4.60
CA ASP A 329 4.01 24.56 -4.07
C ASP A 329 4.47 25.95 -4.49
N HIS A 330 3.57 26.73 -5.08
CA HIS A 330 3.73 28.16 -5.28
C HIS A 330 2.81 28.91 -4.32
N LYS A 331 3.36 29.79 -3.50
CA LYS A 331 2.63 30.50 -2.44
C LYS A 331 2.78 32.01 -2.60
N ARG A 332 1.66 32.72 -2.43
CA ARG A 332 1.62 34.17 -2.29
C ARG A 332 1.06 34.52 -0.92
N LEU A 333 1.86 35.23 -0.13
CA LEU A 333 1.56 35.55 1.26
C LEU A 333 1.55 37.07 1.44
N LYS A 334 0.53 37.58 2.10
CA LYS A 334 0.42 38.99 2.49
C LYS A 334 0.13 39.08 3.97
N ASP A 335 0.92 39.88 4.68
CA ASP A 335 0.66 40.22 6.08
C ASP A 335 0.72 41.74 6.24
N ASP A 336 -0.35 42.29 6.81
CA ASP A 336 -0.54 43.72 6.95
C ASP A 336 -0.78 44.04 8.44
N ILE A 337 0.00 44.96 9.00
CA ILE A 337 -0.18 45.52 10.34
C ILE A 337 -0.47 47.00 10.17
N ASN A 338 -1.76 47.35 10.06
CA ASN A 338 -2.18 48.67 9.60
C ASN A 338 -1.76 49.80 10.56
N VAL A 339 -1.79 49.57 11.87
CA VAL A 339 -1.43 50.59 12.87
C VAL A 339 0.07 50.94 12.84
N ALA A 340 0.91 50.00 12.44
CA ALA A 340 2.35 50.19 12.31
C ALA A 340 2.79 50.52 10.87
N GLU A 341 1.84 50.60 9.93
CA GLU A 341 2.09 50.74 8.49
C GLU A 341 3.08 49.70 7.92
N ILE A 342 3.04 48.47 8.46
CA ILE A 342 3.91 47.37 8.04
C ILE A 342 3.15 46.48 7.06
N TYR A 343 3.59 46.46 5.80
CA TYR A 343 3.03 45.63 4.74
C TYR A 343 4.09 44.66 4.21
N ARG A 344 3.75 43.37 4.14
CA ARG A 344 4.70 42.33 3.70
C ARG A 344 4.05 41.43 2.65
N ASP A 345 4.44 41.58 1.39
CA ASP A 345 4.10 40.66 0.29
C ASP A 345 5.29 39.72 0.03
N ARG A 346 5.06 38.41 -0.01
CA ARG A 346 6.07 37.37 -0.23
C ARG A 346 5.56 36.33 -1.21
N ASN A 347 6.38 36.00 -2.21
CA ASN A 347 6.19 34.83 -3.06
C ASN A 347 7.19 33.75 -2.66
N ILE A 348 6.73 32.52 -2.50
CA ILE A 348 7.55 31.39 -2.06
C ILE A 348 7.28 30.18 -2.95
N ASP A 349 8.33 29.62 -3.51
CA ASP A 349 8.32 28.37 -4.26
C ASP A 349 8.97 27.26 -3.42
N VAL A 350 8.30 26.12 -3.29
CA VAL A 350 8.77 25.00 -2.49
C VAL A 350 8.69 23.71 -3.28
N GLY A 351 9.84 23.07 -3.52
CA GLY A 351 9.92 21.69 -3.97
C GLY A 351 10.05 20.74 -2.77
N ARG A 352 9.32 19.61 -2.80
CA ARG A 352 9.38 18.58 -1.77
C ARG A 352 9.51 17.20 -2.40
N ILE A 353 10.40 16.40 -1.84
CA ILE A 353 10.51 14.96 -2.09
C ILE A 353 10.14 14.27 -0.78
N ARG A 354 9.25 13.29 -0.84
CA ARG A 354 8.77 12.52 0.30
C ARG A 354 8.91 11.03 0.01
N LEU A 355 9.31 10.26 1.01
CA LEU A 355 9.25 8.81 0.99
C LEU A 355 8.39 8.38 2.19
N ASP A 356 7.17 7.93 1.93
CA ASP A 356 6.28 7.39 2.94
C ASP A 356 6.47 5.87 2.98
N ALA A 357 6.84 5.32 4.13
CA ALA A 357 7.05 3.89 4.32
C ALA A 357 6.30 3.41 5.57
N SER A 358 5.55 2.32 5.43
CA SER A 358 4.86 1.65 6.53
C SER A 358 5.14 0.16 6.49
N GLN A 359 5.34 -0.46 7.65
CA GLN A 359 5.65 -1.87 7.78
C GLN A 359 4.82 -2.49 8.89
N TYR A 360 4.00 -3.48 8.54
CA TYR A 360 3.25 -4.25 9.51
C TYR A 360 4.07 -5.45 9.97
N ASP A 361 4.13 -5.66 11.27
CA ASP A 361 4.66 -6.87 11.86
C ASP A 361 3.63 -7.61 12.72
N ASP A 362 3.90 -8.89 12.97
CA ASP A 362 3.08 -9.77 13.79
C ASP A 362 3.69 -9.94 15.21
N PHE A 363 4.65 -9.10 15.60
CA PHE A 363 5.36 -9.27 16.87
C PHE A 363 4.52 -8.77 18.05
N ALA A 364 4.42 -9.58 19.10
CA ALA A 364 3.77 -9.24 20.38
C ALA A 364 2.33 -8.66 20.30
N GLY A 365 1.55 -9.05 19.28
CA GLY A 365 0.15 -8.61 19.12
C GLY A 365 -0.13 -7.84 17.83
N GLY A 366 0.92 -7.50 17.07
CA GLY A 366 0.85 -6.96 15.71
C GLY A 366 0.41 -5.49 15.62
N GLY A 367 0.99 -4.75 14.68
CA GLY A 367 0.76 -3.32 14.53
C GLY A 367 1.45 -2.72 13.30
N LEU A 368 1.20 -1.42 13.10
CA LEU A 368 1.77 -0.57 12.04
C LEU A 368 3.16 -0.03 12.36
#